data_AF-A0A094HFS6-F1
#
_entry.id   AF-A0A094HFS6-F1
#
_cell.length_a   1.000
_cell.length_b   1.000
_cell.length_c   1.000
_cell.angle_alpha   90.00
_cell.angle_beta   90.00
_cell.angle_gamma   90.00
#
_symmetry.space_group_name_H-M   'P 1'
#
loop_
_entity.id
_entity.type
_entity.pdbx_description
1 polymer ?
#
loop_
_entity_poly.entity_id
_entity_poly.type
_entity_poly.pdbx_seq_one_letter_code
_entity_poly.pdbx_strand_id
1 'polypeptide(L)'
;MASSQNGQLSDLPQLKRLITSHNEDGKAIVHSSKDFPWQPLDEDRMAFSVVYSTSSFPPDLNKEADITTNEALMKRGVGLVNPGGTIIRCVDFAPGYRCGMHRTQSLDYGIVLEGSIDMVLDSGDIEHMKRGDVAVQRATQHQWINTSKTQWARMMFVLQDCEELKIGGKKLGEDLGKDLNFLPPTQHQWVNTSKTQWARMMFVLQDCKELEIGGKKLGEDLGKDLNFLPPSGN
;
A
#
# COMPACT_ATOMS: atom_id res chain seq x y z
N MET A 1 -6.97 11.88 -31.83
CA MET A 1 -7.41 12.31 -30.49
C MET A 1 -7.73 11.05 -29.72
N ALA A 2 -6.96 10.71 -28.69
CA ALA A 2 -7.22 9.51 -27.89
C ALA A 2 -8.52 9.71 -27.11
N SER A 3 -9.47 8.77 -27.24
CA SER A 3 -10.71 8.79 -26.47
C SER A 3 -10.35 8.68 -24.99
N SER A 4 -10.83 9.61 -24.14
CA SER A 4 -10.68 9.52 -22.70
C SER A 4 -11.40 8.24 -22.21
N GLN A 5 -10.61 7.20 -21.99
CA GLN A 5 -11.09 5.96 -21.38
C GLN A 5 -11.30 6.24 -19.89
N ASN A 6 -12.53 6.06 -19.41
CA ASN A 6 -12.82 5.77 -17.99
C ASN A 6 -12.24 6.75 -16.94
N GLY A 7 -12.24 8.07 -17.24
CA GLY A 7 -11.77 9.10 -16.31
C GLY A 7 -10.26 9.31 -16.26
N GLN A 8 -9.47 8.67 -17.14
CA GLN A 8 -8.04 8.90 -17.22
C GLN A 8 -7.76 10.25 -17.90
N LEU A 9 -7.00 11.11 -17.23
CA LEU A 9 -6.67 12.47 -17.70
C LEU A 9 -5.34 12.53 -18.46
N SER A 10 -4.37 11.70 -18.08
CA SER A 10 -3.05 11.68 -18.66
C SER A 10 -3.03 11.03 -20.05
N ASP A 11 -2.02 11.36 -20.84
CA ASP A 11 -1.67 10.68 -22.08
C ASP A 11 -0.87 9.38 -21.86
N LEU A 12 -0.69 8.98 -20.61
CA LEU A 12 0.02 7.75 -20.24
C LEU A 12 -0.83 6.50 -20.59
N PRO A 13 -0.19 5.34 -20.83
CA PRO A 13 -0.93 4.12 -21.14
C PRO A 13 -1.92 3.71 -20.05
N GLN A 14 -3.08 3.18 -20.44
CA GLN A 14 -4.02 2.58 -19.49
C GLN A 14 -3.42 1.31 -18.87
N LEU A 15 -3.58 1.14 -17.56
CA LEU A 15 -3.09 -0.02 -16.81
C LEU A 15 -4.21 -1.04 -16.56
N LYS A 16 -3.82 -2.30 -16.34
CA LYS A 16 -4.73 -3.39 -16.02
C LYS A 16 -4.50 -3.94 -14.63
N ARG A 17 -5.60 -4.15 -13.91
CA ARG A 17 -5.65 -4.89 -12.65
C ARG A 17 -6.05 -6.33 -12.94
N LEU A 18 -5.18 -7.25 -12.54
CA LEU A 18 -5.40 -8.68 -12.58
C LEU A 18 -5.54 -9.17 -11.14
N ILE A 19 -6.71 -9.71 -10.79
CA ILE A 19 -6.93 -10.39 -9.51
C ILE A 19 -6.90 -11.88 -9.76
N THR A 20 -6.18 -12.62 -8.92
CA THR A 20 -6.06 -14.08 -8.96
C THR A 20 -6.90 -14.73 -7.86
N SER A 21 -7.29 -15.99 -8.06
CA SER A 21 -7.99 -16.83 -7.07
C SER A 21 -7.63 -18.30 -7.34
N HIS A 22 -8.34 -19.26 -6.74
CA HIS A 22 -8.23 -20.69 -7.01
C HIS A 22 -9.57 -21.24 -7.51
N ASN A 23 -9.53 -22.20 -8.44
CA ASN A 23 -10.72 -22.97 -8.82
C ASN A 23 -11.06 -24.03 -7.75
N GLU A 24 -12.11 -24.85 -7.98
CA GLU A 24 -12.56 -25.90 -7.06
C GLU A 24 -11.49 -26.96 -6.75
N ASP A 25 -10.52 -27.16 -7.66
CA ASP A 25 -9.39 -28.08 -7.50
C ASP A 25 -8.19 -27.45 -6.76
N GLY A 26 -8.31 -26.21 -6.29
CA GLY A 26 -7.22 -25.47 -5.66
C GLY A 26 -6.12 -25.03 -6.64
N LYS A 27 -6.41 -24.92 -7.94
CA LYS A 27 -5.46 -24.41 -8.95
C LYS A 27 -5.62 -22.90 -9.13
N ALA A 28 -4.48 -22.20 -9.18
CA ALA A 28 -4.46 -20.76 -9.38
C ALA A 28 -5.07 -20.37 -10.74
N ILE A 29 -5.94 -19.36 -10.73
CA ILE A 29 -6.64 -18.82 -11.90
C ILE A 29 -6.67 -17.29 -11.85
N VAL A 30 -6.94 -16.66 -13.00
CA VAL A 30 -7.30 -15.23 -13.04
C VAL A 30 -8.77 -15.10 -12.69
N HIS A 31 -9.08 -14.49 -11.56
CA HIS A 31 -10.44 -14.16 -11.13
C HIS A 31 -11.02 -13.02 -11.97
N SER A 32 -10.24 -11.95 -12.19
CA SER A 32 -10.68 -10.83 -13.02
C SER A 32 -9.52 -10.08 -13.66
N SER A 33 -9.78 -9.52 -14.84
CA SER A 33 -8.88 -8.63 -15.58
C SER A 33 -9.65 -7.38 -15.97
N LYS A 34 -9.40 -6.25 -15.30
CA LYS A 34 -10.11 -4.99 -15.55
C LYS A 34 -9.11 -3.85 -15.70
N ASP A 35 -9.43 -2.87 -16.52
CA ASP A 35 -8.64 -1.63 -16.59
C ASP A 35 -8.74 -0.87 -15.26
N PHE A 36 -7.73 -0.05 -14.97
CA PHE A 36 -7.73 0.80 -13.78
C PHE A 36 -8.92 1.78 -13.84
N PRO A 37 -9.76 1.84 -12.80
CA PRO A 37 -10.82 2.84 -12.72
C PRO A 37 -10.19 4.16 -12.28
N TRP A 38 -10.19 5.16 -13.17
CA TRP A 38 -9.61 6.46 -12.87
C TRP A 38 -10.69 7.44 -12.38
N GLN A 39 -10.34 8.21 -11.37
CA GLN A 39 -11.14 9.27 -10.80
C GLN A 39 -10.36 10.58 -10.89
N PRO A 40 -10.78 11.53 -11.74
CA PRO A 40 -10.28 12.90 -11.75
C PRO A 40 -10.52 13.60 -10.41
N LEU A 41 -9.53 14.39 -9.97
CA LEU A 41 -9.52 15.15 -8.72
C LEU A 41 -8.83 16.50 -8.93
N ASP A 42 -9.08 17.43 -8.01
CA ASP A 42 -8.46 18.77 -7.98
C ASP A 42 -8.49 19.47 -9.35
N GLU A 43 -9.72 19.73 -9.83
CA GLU A 43 -9.99 20.43 -11.09
C GLU A 43 -9.30 19.76 -12.30
N ASP A 44 -9.34 18.41 -12.35
CA ASP A 44 -8.75 17.59 -13.41
C ASP A 44 -7.22 17.78 -13.58
N ARG A 45 -6.51 18.07 -12.48
CA ARG A 45 -5.04 18.15 -12.47
C ARG A 45 -4.38 16.97 -11.78
N MET A 46 -5.18 16.08 -11.22
CA MET A 46 -4.75 14.82 -10.62
C MET A 46 -5.78 13.75 -10.93
N ALA A 47 -5.35 12.50 -11.11
CA ALA A 47 -6.26 11.38 -11.21
C ALA A 47 -5.82 10.24 -10.29
N PHE A 48 -6.75 9.67 -9.54
CA PHE A 48 -6.53 8.50 -8.69
C PHE A 48 -7.10 7.25 -9.33
N SER A 49 -6.43 6.12 -9.11
CA SER A 49 -7.03 4.81 -9.27
C SER A 49 -6.69 3.95 -8.07
N VAL A 50 -7.70 3.63 -7.25
CA VAL A 50 -7.52 2.63 -6.19
C VAL A 50 -7.57 1.25 -6.85
N VAL A 51 -6.42 0.58 -6.84
CA VAL A 51 -6.25 -0.71 -7.51
C VAL A 51 -6.84 -1.80 -6.64
N TYR A 52 -6.49 -1.85 -5.36
CA TYR A 52 -6.99 -2.85 -4.43
C TYR A 52 -6.81 -2.37 -2.99
N SER A 53 -7.66 -2.84 -2.08
CA SER A 53 -7.57 -2.54 -0.66
C SER A 53 -7.96 -3.75 0.17
N THR A 54 -7.22 -4.03 1.24
CA THR A 54 -7.64 -4.98 2.28
C THR A 54 -8.16 -4.22 3.49
N SER A 55 -9.09 -4.79 4.24
CA SER A 55 -9.59 -4.20 5.50
C SER A 55 -9.08 -4.94 6.74
N SER A 56 -8.10 -5.81 6.56
CA SER A 56 -7.37 -6.47 7.63
C SER A 56 -5.93 -6.76 7.17
N PHE A 57 -5.03 -6.86 8.15
CA PHE A 57 -3.65 -7.23 7.96
C PHE A 57 -3.21 -8.18 9.09
N PRO A 58 -2.91 -9.46 8.79
CA PRO A 58 -3.00 -10.11 7.48
C PRO A 58 -4.42 -10.17 6.87
N PRO A 59 -4.57 -10.23 5.54
CA PRO A 59 -5.88 -10.37 4.88
C PRO A 59 -6.44 -11.80 4.98
N ASP A 60 -7.77 -11.93 4.99
CA ASP A 60 -8.46 -13.21 4.79
C ASP A 60 -8.81 -13.41 3.31
N LEU A 61 -8.11 -14.34 2.66
CA LEU A 61 -8.29 -14.68 1.25
C LEU A 61 -9.26 -15.86 1.04
N ASN A 62 -9.81 -16.43 2.12
CA ASN A 62 -10.71 -17.57 2.00
C ASN A 62 -12.03 -17.14 1.38
N LYS A 63 -12.52 -17.92 0.42
CA LYS A 63 -13.82 -17.70 -0.23
C LYS A 63 -13.95 -16.27 -0.78
N GLU A 64 -12.85 -15.69 -1.24
CA GLU A 64 -12.80 -14.33 -1.80
C GLU A 64 -13.33 -13.25 -0.83
N ALA A 65 -13.13 -13.44 0.48
CA ALA A 65 -13.61 -12.53 1.52
C ALA A 65 -13.01 -11.13 1.38
N ASP A 66 -11.72 -11.02 1.06
CA ASP A 66 -11.04 -9.77 0.78
C ASP A 66 -11.56 -9.09 -0.50
N ILE A 67 -11.80 -9.83 -1.59
CA ILE A 67 -12.37 -9.28 -2.83
C ILE A 67 -13.74 -8.66 -2.53
N THR A 68 -14.60 -9.40 -1.82
CA THR A 68 -15.95 -8.95 -1.46
C THR A 68 -15.89 -7.66 -0.62
N THR A 69 -14.98 -7.63 0.37
CA THR A 69 -14.80 -6.48 1.26
C THR A 69 -14.22 -5.28 0.50
N ASN A 70 -13.26 -5.50 -0.40
CA ASN A 70 -12.70 -4.49 -1.29
C ASN A 70 -13.78 -3.87 -2.19
N GLU A 71 -14.62 -4.69 -2.84
CA GLU A 71 -15.70 -4.21 -3.71
C GLU A 71 -16.73 -3.37 -2.95
N ALA A 72 -17.10 -3.78 -1.73
CA ALA A 72 -17.97 -2.99 -0.85
C ALA A 72 -17.32 -1.66 -0.47
N LEU A 73 -16.02 -1.66 -0.17
CA LEU A 73 -15.27 -0.45 0.15
C LEU A 73 -15.19 0.52 -1.03
N MET A 74 -14.95 0.02 -2.25
CA MET A 74 -14.88 0.87 -3.45
C MET A 74 -16.21 1.56 -3.74
N LYS A 75 -17.35 0.91 -3.45
CA LYS A 75 -18.69 1.53 -3.60
C LYS A 75 -18.94 2.65 -2.58
N ARG A 76 -18.41 2.51 -1.36
CA ARG A 76 -18.54 3.51 -0.30
C ARG A 76 -17.57 4.69 -0.46
N GLY A 77 -16.48 4.47 -1.17
CA GLY A 77 -15.31 5.35 -1.17
C GLY A 77 -14.35 5.00 -0.05
N VAL A 78 -13.07 5.30 -0.28
CA VAL A 78 -11.97 5.03 0.65
C VAL A 78 -11.13 6.30 0.83
N GLY A 79 -10.70 6.55 2.08
CA GLY A 79 -9.72 7.59 2.39
C GLY A 79 -8.35 7.30 1.79
N LEU A 80 -7.32 8.05 2.20
CA LEU A 80 -5.95 7.77 1.75
C LEU A 80 -5.44 6.43 2.29
N VAL A 81 -5.76 6.11 3.55
CA VAL A 81 -5.42 4.85 4.22
C VAL A 81 -6.70 4.07 4.54
N ASN A 82 -6.63 2.74 4.58
CA ASN A 82 -7.69 1.88 5.10
C ASN A 82 -7.25 1.31 6.45
N PRO A 83 -7.87 1.72 7.57
CA PRO A 83 -7.48 1.24 8.89
C PRO A 83 -7.47 -0.27 8.99
N GLY A 84 -6.43 -0.81 9.62
CA GLY A 84 -6.20 -2.23 9.81
C GLY A 84 -5.76 -3.00 8.57
N GLY A 85 -5.61 -2.36 7.40
CA GLY A 85 -5.31 -3.04 6.14
C GLY A 85 -4.26 -2.34 5.28
N THR A 86 -4.32 -2.63 3.97
CA THR A 86 -3.44 -2.01 2.97
C THR A 86 -4.26 -1.39 1.85
N ILE A 87 -3.70 -0.39 1.18
CA ILE A 87 -4.23 0.15 -0.07
C ILE A 87 -3.10 0.20 -1.09
N ILE A 88 -3.36 -0.26 -2.30
CA ILE A 88 -2.56 0.07 -3.48
C ILE A 88 -3.33 1.01 -4.39
N ARG A 89 -2.72 2.14 -4.76
CA ARG A 89 -3.30 3.14 -5.65
C ARG A 89 -2.28 3.68 -6.64
N CYS A 90 -2.76 4.00 -7.83
CA CYS A 90 -2.01 4.69 -8.86
C CYS A 90 -2.46 6.15 -8.91
N VAL A 91 -1.51 7.06 -9.07
CA VAL A 91 -1.78 8.50 -9.13
C VAL A 91 -1.05 9.10 -10.32
N ASP A 92 -1.81 9.83 -11.13
CA ASP A 92 -1.29 10.66 -12.20
C ASP A 92 -1.30 12.13 -11.78
N PHE A 93 -0.16 12.78 -11.90
CA PHE A 93 0.04 14.19 -11.57
C PHE A 93 0.23 15.00 -12.86
N ALA A 94 -0.63 15.99 -13.10
CA ALA A 94 -0.53 16.85 -14.27
C ALA A 94 0.80 17.64 -14.29
N PRO A 95 1.25 18.11 -15.46
CA PRO A 95 2.42 18.98 -15.53
C PRO A 95 2.27 20.22 -14.63
N GLY A 96 3.26 20.49 -13.79
CA GLY A 96 3.31 21.62 -12.88
C GLY A 96 2.45 21.45 -11.63
N TYR A 97 1.78 20.31 -11.47
CA TYR A 97 0.88 20.05 -10.36
C TYR A 97 1.65 19.90 -9.04
N ARG A 98 1.04 20.43 -7.98
CA ARG A 98 1.54 20.39 -6.61
C ARG A 98 0.43 19.84 -5.72
N CYS A 99 0.63 18.62 -5.23
CA CYS A 99 -0.27 18.03 -4.24
C CYS A 99 -0.22 18.85 -2.94
N GLY A 100 -1.24 18.79 -2.08
CA GLY A 100 -1.17 19.39 -0.75
C GLY A 100 -0.11 18.71 0.13
N MET A 101 0.53 19.49 1.02
CA MET A 101 1.41 18.94 2.05
C MET A 101 0.57 18.20 3.10
N HIS A 102 0.83 16.92 3.33
CA HIS A 102 0.01 16.07 4.18
C HIS A 102 0.80 14.96 4.87
N ARG A 103 0.16 14.30 5.83
CA ARG A 103 0.65 13.13 6.55
C ARG A 103 -0.48 12.17 6.80
N THR A 104 -0.21 10.90 6.58
CA THR A 104 -1.09 9.78 6.89
C THR A 104 -0.46 8.93 8.00
N GLN A 105 -1.29 8.28 8.81
CA GLN A 105 -0.81 7.27 9.76
C GLN A 105 -0.59 5.96 9.01
N SER A 106 0.49 5.91 8.23
CA SER A 106 0.81 4.75 7.40
C SER A 106 2.30 4.64 7.12
N LEU A 107 2.70 3.43 6.71
CA LEU A 107 3.96 3.19 6.03
C LEU A 107 3.66 3.07 4.53
N ASP A 108 4.25 3.96 3.74
CA ASP A 108 3.96 4.03 2.31
C ASP A 108 5.19 3.69 1.48
N TYR A 109 4.97 2.93 0.42
CA TYR A 109 5.95 2.71 -0.65
C TYR A 109 5.47 3.45 -1.89
N GLY A 110 6.11 4.58 -2.21
CA GLY A 110 5.81 5.39 -3.39
C GLY A 110 6.81 5.13 -4.49
N ILE A 111 6.38 4.54 -5.60
CA ILE A 111 7.23 4.17 -6.74
C ILE A 111 6.91 5.08 -7.92
N VAL A 112 7.94 5.71 -8.51
CA VAL A 112 7.77 6.47 -9.75
C VAL A 112 7.72 5.50 -10.94
N LEU A 113 6.57 5.39 -11.59
CA LEU A 113 6.38 4.55 -12.78
C LEU A 113 6.67 5.31 -14.07
N GLU A 114 6.32 6.59 -14.14
CA GLU A 114 6.50 7.43 -15.33
C GLU A 114 6.87 8.86 -14.92
N GLY A 115 7.73 9.50 -15.71
CA GLY A 115 8.20 10.87 -15.46
C GLY A 115 9.15 10.97 -14.26
N SER A 116 9.01 12.08 -13.52
CA SER A 116 9.77 12.42 -12.33
C SER A 116 8.91 13.23 -11.36
N ILE A 117 9.16 13.10 -10.06
CA ILE A 117 8.42 13.79 -9.00
C ILE A 117 9.41 14.29 -7.96
N ASP A 118 9.22 15.50 -7.46
CA ASP A 118 9.89 15.97 -6.26
C ASP A 118 9.10 15.53 -5.03
N MET A 119 9.78 14.89 -4.08
CA MET A 119 9.29 14.66 -2.72
C MET A 119 9.78 15.80 -1.84
N VAL A 120 8.86 16.63 -1.35
CA VAL A 120 9.17 17.74 -0.43
C VAL A 120 8.70 17.37 0.97
N LEU A 121 9.57 17.54 1.97
CA LEU A 121 9.27 17.31 3.39
C LEU A 121 9.06 18.63 4.12
N ASP A 122 8.44 18.59 5.30
CA ASP A 122 8.20 19.78 6.13
C ASP A 122 9.47 20.37 6.76
N SER A 123 10.58 19.63 6.77
CA SER A 123 11.92 20.15 7.08
C SER A 123 12.45 21.12 6.03
N GLY A 124 11.86 21.12 4.83
CA GLY A 124 12.38 21.81 3.66
C GLY A 124 13.29 20.94 2.79
N ASP A 125 13.56 19.69 3.19
CA ASP A 125 14.28 18.74 2.34
C ASP A 125 13.46 18.43 1.08
N ILE A 126 14.17 18.35 -0.05
CA ILE A 126 13.59 18.04 -1.36
C ILE A 126 14.43 16.94 -2.00
N GLU A 127 13.80 15.83 -2.34
CA GLU A 127 14.43 14.75 -3.11
C GLU A 127 13.77 14.64 -4.49
N HIS A 128 14.58 14.68 -5.54
CA HIS A 128 14.10 14.56 -6.91
C HIS A 128 14.11 13.09 -7.35
N MET A 129 12.93 12.50 -7.43
CA MET A 129 12.74 11.10 -7.78
C MET A 129 12.47 10.93 -9.28
N LYS A 130 13.17 10.00 -9.92
CA LYS A 130 13.00 9.62 -11.33
C LYS A 130 12.33 8.26 -11.44
N ARG A 131 11.90 7.89 -12.66
CA ARG A 131 11.34 6.57 -12.98
C ARG A 131 12.19 5.45 -12.36
N GLY A 132 11.53 4.57 -11.61
CA GLY A 132 12.12 3.42 -10.92
C GLY A 132 12.52 3.68 -9.47
N ASP A 133 12.61 4.95 -9.05
CA ASP A 133 12.92 5.28 -7.66
C ASP A 133 11.73 4.97 -6.74
N VAL A 134 12.06 4.62 -5.49
CA VAL A 134 11.10 4.23 -4.46
C VAL A 134 11.32 5.06 -3.20
N ALA A 135 10.29 5.78 -2.78
CA ALA A 135 10.23 6.43 -1.48
C ALA A 135 9.63 5.47 -0.45
N VAL A 136 10.28 5.37 0.70
CA VAL A 136 9.75 4.68 1.89
C VAL A 136 9.29 5.74 2.87
N GLN A 137 8.01 6.11 2.80
CA GLN A 137 7.44 7.19 3.59
C GLN A 137 6.94 6.66 4.94
N ARG A 138 7.53 7.14 6.05
CA ARG A 138 7.31 6.59 7.39
C ARG A 138 6.45 7.52 8.24
N ALA A 139 5.18 7.69 7.87
CA ALA A 139 4.24 8.61 8.52
C ALA A 139 4.79 10.04 8.68
N THR A 140 5.49 10.53 7.66
CA THR A 140 6.11 11.87 7.60
C THR A 140 5.21 12.86 6.87
N GLN A 141 5.31 14.14 7.23
CA GLN A 141 4.68 15.20 6.47
C GLN A 141 5.39 15.35 5.13
N HIS A 142 4.66 15.29 4.03
CA HIS A 142 5.24 15.27 2.70
C HIS A 142 4.30 15.85 1.62
N GLN A 143 4.90 16.19 0.50
CA GLN A 143 4.24 16.73 -0.67
C GLN A 143 4.87 16.14 -1.94
N TRP A 144 4.04 15.77 -2.91
CA TRP A 144 4.45 15.29 -4.22
C TRP A 144 4.26 16.40 -5.26
N ILE A 145 5.31 16.72 -6.01
CA ILE A 145 5.29 17.81 -6.98
C ILE A 145 5.79 17.33 -8.34
N ASN A 146 4.95 17.45 -9.37
CA ASN A 146 5.40 17.30 -10.74
C ASN A 146 5.96 18.63 -11.23
N THR A 147 7.28 18.78 -11.23
CA THR A 147 7.96 20.00 -11.68
C THR A 147 8.00 20.16 -13.20
N SER A 148 7.75 19.09 -13.95
CA SER A 148 7.67 19.14 -15.42
C SER A 148 6.57 20.09 -15.87
N LYS A 149 6.84 20.88 -16.91
CA LYS A 149 5.85 21.81 -17.49
C LYS A 149 5.03 21.18 -18.62
N THR A 150 5.44 20.02 -19.09
CA THR A 150 4.90 19.42 -20.31
C THR A 150 4.55 17.94 -20.19
N GLN A 151 5.02 17.24 -19.15
CA GLN A 151 4.87 15.79 -19.05
C GLN A 151 4.11 15.42 -17.77
N TRP A 152 3.17 14.49 -17.90
CA TRP A 152 2.56 13.81 -16.77
C TRP A 152 3.58 12.96 -16.04
N ALA A 153 3.37 12.79 -14.73
CA ALA A 153 4.11 11.84 -13.91
C ALA A 153 3.13 10.86 -13.27
N ARG A 154 3.53 9.59 -13.17
CA ARG A 154 2.73 8.52 -12.56
C ARG A 154 3.48 7.89 -11.41
N MET A 155 2.81 7.76 -10.28
CA MET A 155 3.31 7.02 -9.14
C MET A 155 2.35 5.90 -8.74
N MET A 156 2.91 4.78 -8.29
CA MET A 156 2.18 3.74 -7.56
C MET A 156 2.48 3.90 -6.08
N PHE A 157 1.45 3.88 -5.25
CA PHE A 157 1.57 3.91 -3.80
C PHE A 157 0.99 2.65 -3.20
N VAL A 158 1.74 2.01 -2.31
CA VAL A 158 1.25 0.96 -1.42
C VAL A 158 1.31 1.52 0.00
N LEU A 159 0.14 1.76 0.61
CA LEU A 159 0.01 2.28 1.96
C LEU A 159 -0.42 1.15 2.88
N GLN A 160 0.31 0.95 3.96
CA GLN A 160 -0.03 0.02 5.02
C GLN A 160 -0.36 0.82 6.28
N ASP A 161 -1.50 0.53 6.90
CA ASP A 161 -1.83 1.11 8.22
C ASP A 161 -0.71 0.81 9.22
N CYS A 162 -0.41 1.76 10.09
CA CYS A 162 0.67 1.63 11.06
C CYS A 162 0.24 1.99 12.47
N GLU A 163 1.04 1.55 13.43
CA GLU A 163 0.84 1.94 14.83
C GLU A 163 0.96 3.46 14.99
N GLU A 164 0.35 3.97 16.06
CA GLU A 164 0.40 5.39 16.39
C GLU A 164 1.85 5.88 16.55
N LEU A 165 2.26 6.83 15.71
CA LEU A 165 3.60 7.42 15.79
C LEU A 165 3.68 8.47 16.91
N LYS A 166 4.69 8.33 17.77
CA LYS A 166 5.02 9.30 18.83
C LYS A 166 6.47 9.74 18.71
N ILE A 167 6.69 11.06 18.63
CA ILE A 167 8.02 11.68 18.66
C ILE A 167 8.05 12.68 19.81
N GLY A 168 9.02 12.55 20.72
CA GLY A 168 9.11 13.43 21.90
C GLY A 168 7.87 13.43 22.79
N GLY A 169 7.14 12.31 22.85
CA GLY A 169 5.88 12.18 23.60
C GLY A 169 4.65 12.78 22.90
N LYS A 170 4.81 13.46 21.77
CA LYS A 170 3.70 14.00 20.97
C LYS A 170 3.23 12.98 19.95
N LYS A 171 1.91 12.72 19.92
CA LYS A 171 1.26 11.93 18.86
C LYS A 171 1.33 12.69 17.54
N LEU A 172 1.82 12.03 16.50
CA LEU A 172 1.80 12.49 15.13
C LEU A 172 0.73 11.70 14.37
N GLY A 173 -0.51 12.20 14.37
CA GLY A 173 -1.62 11.60 13.64
C GLY A 173 -1.73 12.08 12.20
N GLU A 174 -2.80 11.66 11.53
CA GLU A 174 -3.19 12.15 10.20
C GLU A 174 -3.35 13.68 10.19
N ASP A 175 -2.81 14.30 9.14
CA ASP A 175 -2.88 15.73 8.86
C ASP A 175 -2.97 15.91 7.35
N LEU A 176 -4.16 16.13 6.81
CA LEU A 176 -4.38 16.25 5.37
C LEU A 176 -4.07 17.66 4.83
N GLY A 177 -3.68 18.61 5.68
CA GLY A 177 -3.56 20.01 5.31
C GLY A 177 -4.89 20.62 4.84
N LYS A 178 -4.86 21.87 4.37
CA LYS A 178 -6.05 22.54 3.82
C LYS A 178 -6.31 22.20 2.35
N ASP A 179 -5.25 21.83 1.64
CA ASP A 179 -5.26 21.67 0.19
C ASP A 179 -5.79 20.29 -0.25
N LEU A 180 -6.02 19.36 0.68
CA LEU A 180 -6.62 18.04 0.39
C LEU A 180 -8.03 17.86 0.96
N ASN A 181 -8.75 18.95 1.26
CA ASN A 181 -10.12 18.91 1.80
C ASN A 181 -11.14 18.20 0.87
N PHE A 182 -10.80 17.97 -0.40
CA PHE A 182 -11.61 17.20 -1.34
C PHE A 182 -11.49 15.68 -1.14
N LEU A 183 -10.50 15.20 -0.39
CA LEU A 183 -10.36 13.79 -0.05
C LEU A 183 -11.14 13.46 1.24
N PRO A 184 -11.86 12.34 1.28
CA PRO A 184 -12.51 11.91 2.51
C PRO A 184 -11.43 11.59 3.57
N PRO A 185 -11.62 12.03 4.84
CA PRO A 185 -10.69 11.73 5.91
C PRO A 185 -10.64 10.23 6.20
N THR A 186 -9.51 9.73 6.71
CA THR A 186 -9.42 8.33 7.10
C THR A 186 -10.26 8.10 8.36
N GLN A 187 -11.35 7.35 8.25
CA GLN A 187 -12.21 7.00 9.38
C GLN A 187 -11.56 5.93 10.25
N HIS A 188 -10.63 6.32 11.12
CA HIS A 188 -10.10 5.42 12.15
C HIS A 188 -11.21 5.05 13.13
N GLN A 189 -11.79 3.87 12.98
CA GLN A 189 -12.55 3.23 14.05
C GLN A 189 -11.54 2.59 15.00
N TRP A 190 -11.24 3.28 16.11
CA TRP A 190 -10.39 2.75 17.17
C TRP A 190 -11.10 1.57 17.84
N VAL A 191 -10.91 0.36 17.33
CA VAL A 191 -11.08 -0.83 18.14
C VAL A 191 -9.83 -0.91 19.01
N ASN A 192 -10.01 -0.94 20.33
CA ASN A 192 -8.93 -1.00 21.31
C ASN A 192 -8.13 -2.31 21.14
N THR A 193 -7.16 -2.34 20.22
CA THR A 193 -6.38 -3.51 19.81
C THR A 193 -5.38 -3.97 20.87
N SER A 194 -5.23 -3.21 21.96
CA SER A 194 -4.35 -3.55 23.10
C SER A 194 -4.72 -4.86 23.80
N LYS A 195 -5.93 -5.42 23.60
CA LYS A 195 -6.29 -6.75 24.11
C LYS A 195 -6.22 -7.87 23.06
N THR A 196 -6.37 -7.54 21.77
CA THR A 196 -6.46 -8.54 20.70
C THR A 196 -5.10 -8.91 20.09
N GLN A 197 -4.12 -8.02 20.11
CA GLN A 197 -2.75 -8.33 19.65
C GLN A 197 -2.00 -9.25 20.62
N TRP A 198 -2.15 -9.08 21.93
CA TRP A 198 -1.57 -9.99 22.92
C TRP A 198 -2.22 -11.38 22.90
N ALA A 199 -3.53 -11.46 22.63
CA ALA A 199 -4.22 -12.74 22.48
C ALA A 199 -3.75 -13.53 21.23
N ARG A 200 -3.36 -12.83 20.16
CA ARG A 200 -2.81 -13.47 18.94
C ARG A 200 -1.33 -13.85 19.07
N MET A 201 -0.53 -13.09 19.82
CA MET A 201 0.86 -13.47 20.10
C MET A 201 0.95 -14.67 21.06
N MET A 202 -0.04 -14.84 21.95
CA MET A 202 -0.17 -16.05 22.77
C MET A 202 -0.63 -17.27 21.96
N PHE A 203 -1.46 -17.10 20.91
CA PHE A 203 -1.86 -18.21 20.03
C PHE A 203 -0.73 -18.66 19.09
N VAL A 204 0.10 -17.75 18.59
CA VAL A 204 1.25 -18.10 17.72
C VAL A 204 2.41 -18.76 18.51
N LEU A 205 2.45 -18.63 19.83
CA LEU A 205 3.45 -19.31 20.68
C LEU A 205 2.93 -20.58 21.37
N GLN A 206 1.61 -20.84 21.35
CA GLN A 206 1.03 -22.07 21.91
C GLN A 206 1.00 -23.24 20.88
N ASP A 207 0.98 -22.95 19.58
CA ASP A 207 0.86 -23.98 18.51
C ASP A 207 2.20 -24.48 17.93
N CYS A 208 3.34 -24.20 18.56
CA CYS A 208 4.64 -24.83 18.24
C CYS A 208 5.01 -26.01 19.16
N LYS A 209 4.07 -26.53 19.96
CA LYS A 209 4.22 -27.82 20.63
C LYS A 209 3.01 -28.70 20.33
N GLU A 210 3.28 -29.84 19.69
CA GLU A 210 2.37 -30.96 19.41
C GLU A 210 1.62 -30.94 18.07
N LEU A 211 2.39 -31.02 16.97
CA LEU A 211 1.96 -31.71 15.76
C LEU A 211 2.41 -33.18 15.86
N GLU A 212 1.56 -34.05 16.39
CA GLU A 212 1.67 -35.50 16.19
C GLU A 212 0.89 -35.90 14.94
N ILE A 213 1.60 -36.35 13.90
CA ILE A 213 1.01 -37.10 12.79
C ILE A 213 1.67 -38.47 12.77
N GLY A 214 0.92 -39.52 13.13
CA GLY A 214 1.36 -40.91 13.00
C GLY A 214 2.31 -41.45 14.07
N GLY A 215 2.35 -40.86 15.28
CA GLY A 215 3.00 -41.47 16.45
C GLY A 215 4.53 -41.57 16.42
N LYS A 216 5.23 -40.75 15.62
CA LYS A 216 6.70 -40.65 15.67
C LYS A 216 7.15 -39.19 15.76
N LYS A 217 7.93 -38.88 16.80
CA LYS A 217 8.66 -37.62 16.95
C LYS A 217 9.80 -37.57 15.92
N LEU A 218 9.77 -36.59 15.01
CA LEU A 218 10.94 -36.23 14.20
C LEU A 218 11.67 -35.11 14.93
N GLY A 219 12.79 -35.45 15.59
CA GLY A 219 13.55 -34.50 16.39
C GLY A 219 14.90 -35.03 16.85
N GLU A 220 15.55 -35.91 16.09
CA GLU A 220 16.94 -36.34 16.30
C GLU A 220 17.53 -36.79 14.94
N ASP A 221 17.79 -35.85 14.02
CA ASP A 221 18.85 -35.97 13.00
C ASP A 221 18.79 -34.80 12.00
N LEU A 222 19.34 -33.65 12.37
CA LEU A 222 19.86 -32.65 11.42
C LEU A 222 21.07 -31.93 12.03
N GLY A 223 21.96 -32.73 12.62
CA GLY A 223 23.24 -32.30 13.18
C GLY A 223 24.38 -33.06 12.55
N LYS A 224 24.49 -33.00 11.21
CA LYS A 224 25.65 -33.34 10.37
C LYS A 224 25.32 -32.86 8.95
N ASP A 225 26.32 -32.35 8.25
CA ASP A 225 26.29 -31.91 6.84
C ASP A 225 25.92 -30.45 6.57
N LEU A 226 26.72 -29.51 7.08
CA LEU A 226 27.03 -28.25 6.39
C LEU A 226 28.48 -27.84 6.65
N ASN A 227 29.43 -28.57 6.05
CA ASN A 227 30.82 -28.12 5.86
C ASN A 227 31.03 -27.79 4.38
N PHE A 228 30.68 -26.57 3.96
CA PHE A 228 31.13 -26.01 2.68
C PHE A 228 31.26 -24.50 2.76
N LEU A 229 32.37 -24.01 3.31
CA LEU A 229 32.97 -22.72 2.95
C LEU A 229 34.51 -22.86 3.05
N PRO A 230 35.31 -22.45 2.05
CA PRO A 230 36.76 -22.43 2.18
C PRO A 230 37.20 -21.25 3.08
N PRO A 231 38.27 -21.40 3.88
CA PRO A 231 38.75 -20.32 4.73
C PRO A 231 39.42 -19.21 3.92
N SER A 232 39.10 -17.97 4.27
CA SER A 232 39.79 -16.76 3.84
C SER A 232 41.25 -16.78 4.32
N GLY A 233 42.21 -16.79 3.39
CA GLY A 233 43.63 -16.60 3.69
C GLY A 233 44.02 -15.12 3.66
N ASN A 234 44.88 -14.74 4.61
CA ASN A 234 45.75 -13.57 4.56
C ASN A 234 46.82 -13.73 3.47
#